data_AF-A0A059Y017-F1
#
_entry.id   AF-A0A059Y017-F1
#
_cell.length_a   1.000
_cell.length_b   1.000
_cell.length_c   1.000
_cell.angle_alpha   90.00
_cell.angle_beta   90.00
_cell.angle_gamma   90.00
#
_symmetry.space_group_name_H-M   'P 1'
#
loop_
_entity.id
_entity.type
_entity.pdbx_description
1 polymer ?
#
loop_
_entity_poly.entity_id
_entity_poly.type
_entity_poly.pdbx_seq_one_letter_code
_entity_poly.pdbx_strand_id
1 'polypeptide(L)'
;MKKIHKLGFTLLPVALTVPLVSAGCKDKNKSEIRLDENTKLFYFDINSNNRATITAYNRAFFDDSNNIVAQSKVIKIPEKVKFKNTEYIVDSIGSESFINLTNLEKVEFSKNIKFIGDRAFAGSSKLTTIKFSNDSELEAINISAFANTNLEKITLPNKLSFIASYAFANIQNDKFSVILNSNLDNNNKLNIGQYAFANLKESFKLEIKNLKESTVIGADKKSEFAIFIGLKDNQIIFEKK
;
A
#
# COMPACT_ATOMS: atom_id res chain seq x y z
N MET A 1 20.88 -37.61 22.61
CA MET A 1 19.50 -37.44 22.09
C MET A 1 18.85 -36.28 22.82
N LYS A 2 18.79 -35.09 22.20
CA LYS A 2 18.15 -33.90 22.77
C LYS A 2 16.65 -33.97 22.49
N LYS A 3 15.82 -33.84 23.54
CA LYS A 3 14.36 -33.77 23.47
C LYS A 3 13.95 -32.57 22.64
N ILE A 4 13.23 -32.81 21.55
CA ILE A 4 12.57 -31.79 20.74
C ILE A 4 11.31 -31.40 21.51
N HIS A 5 11.27 -30.21 22.10
CA HIS A 5 10.02 -29.65 22.58
C HIS A 5 9.16 -29.31 21.36
N LYS A 6 8.06 -30.06 21.19
CA LYS A 6 6.93 -29.66 20.34
C LYS A 6 6.46 -28.29 20.82
N LEU A 7 6.84 -27.24 20.09
CA LEU A 7 6.12 -25.98 20.12
C LEU A 7 4.71 -26.28 19.60
N GLY A 8 3.75 -26.30 20.52
CA GLY A 8 2.34 -26.39 20.20
C GLY A 8 1.91 -25.09 19.53
N PHE A 9 2.18 -24.97 18.23
CA PHE A 9 1.42 -24.07 17.37
C PHE A 9 0.02 -24.68 17.26
N THR A 10 -0.87 -24.31 18.19
CA THR A 10 -2.26 -24.19 17.77
C THR A 10 -2.26 -23.11 16.71
N LEU A 11 -2.24 -23.53 15.43
CA LEU A 11 -2.81 -22.75 14.35
C LEU A 11 -4.24 -22.44 14.82
N LEU A 12 -4.41 -21.31 15.50
CA LEU A 12 -5.71 -20.69 15.56
C LEU A 12 -6.09 -20.52 14.09
N PRO A 13 -7.20 -21.12 13.63
CA PRO A 13 -7.70 -20.81 12.32
C PRO A 13 -8.18 -19.38 12.44
N VAL A 14 -7.29 -18.42 12.19
CA VAL A 14 -7.66 -17.07 11.87
C VAL A 14 -8.17 -17.14 10.44
N ALA A 15 -9.32 -17.80 10.27
CA ALA A 15 -10.30 -17.40 9.29
C ALA A 15 -10.91 -16.09 9.79
N LEU A 16 -10.07 -15.05 9.93
CA LEU A 16 -10.57 -13.70 9.80
C LEU A 16 -10.85 -13.59 8.30
N THR A 17 -12.11 -13.78 7.94
CA THR A 17 -12.67 -13.19 6.73
C THR A 17 -12.61 -11.67 6.90
N VAL A 18 -11.41 -11.09 6.99
CA VAL A 18 -11.21 -9.77 6.40
C VAL A 18 -11.54 -10.05 4.93
N PRO A 19 -12.52 -9.36 4.33
CA PRO A 19 -12.68 -9.49 2.90
C PRO A 19 -11.29 -9.28 2.33
N LEU A 20 -10.81 -10.24 1.53
CA LEU A 20 -9.69 -10.00 0.66
C LEU A 20 -10.15 -8.82 -0.19
N VAL A 21 -9.85 -7.58 0.23
CA VAL A 21 -10.29 -6.37 -0.47
C VAL A 21 -9.38 -6.29 -1.68
N SER A 22 -9.73 -7.14 -2.63
CA SER A 22 -9.12 -7.24 -3.91
C SER A 22 -9.24 -5.86 -4.54
N ALA A 23 -8.09 -5.21 -4.71
CA ALA A 23 -8.00 -4.10 -5.62
C ALA A 23 -8.19 -4.55 -7.10
N GLY A 24 -8.41 -5.84 -7.35
CA GLY A 24 -8.80 -6.37 -8.65
C GLY A 24 -10.32 -6.53 -8.75
N CYS A 25 -10.91 -5.95 -9.79
CA CYS A 25 -12.25 -6.27 -10.22
C CYS A 25 -12.33 -7.77 -10.58
N LYS A 26 -13.19 -8.53 -9.90
CA LYS A 26 -13.59 -9.89 -10.29
C LYS A 26 -14.85 -9.84 -11.15
N ASP A 27 -14.95 -8.93 -12.11
CA ASP A 27 -16.03 -9.04 -13.09
C ASP A 27 -15.57 -9.91 -14.26
N LYS A 28 -16.07 -11.16 -14.27
CA LYS A 28 -15.80 -12.15 -15.32
C LYS A 28 -16.51 -11.81 -16.63
N ASN A 29 -17.30 -10.73 -16.66
CA ASN A 29 -17.95 -10.20 -17.84
C ASN A 29 -17.20 -8.97 -18.36
N LYS A 30 -16.12 -9.19 -19.12
CA LYS A 30 -15.42 -8.21 -19.99
C LYS A 30 -15.64 -6.74 -19.60
N SER A 31 -14.94 -6.23 -18.59
CA SER A 31 -14.91 -4.78 -18.42
C SER A 31 -14.10 -4.16 -19.56
N GLU A 32 -14.72 -3.27 -20.34
CA GLU A 32 -13.99 -2.43 -21.30
C GLU A 32 -12.83 -1.76 -20.54
N ILE A 33 -11.59 -1.99 -20.97
CA ILE A 33 -10.44 -1.25 -20.44
C ILE A 33 -10.64 0.21 -20.90
N ARG A 34 -10.92 1.10 -19.94
CA ARG A 34 -11.19 2.53 -20.21
C ARG A 34 -9.91 3.32 -20.06
N LEU A 35 -9.63 4.21 -21.00
CA LEU A 35 -8.56 5.18 -20.87
C LEU A 35 -9.15 6.52 -20.43
N ASP A 36 -8.61 7.09 -19.35
CA ASP A 36 -9.02 8.39 -18.86
C ASP A 36 -8.90 9.46 -19.94
N GLU A 37 -10.03 10.08 -20.28
CA GLU A 37 -10.11 11.10 -21.32
C GLU A 37 -9.42 12.41 -20.93
N ASN A 38 -9.25 12.67 -19.63
CA ASN A 38 -8.63 13.90 -19.14
C ASN A 38 -7.11 13.88 -19.30
N THR A 39 -6.46 12.80 -18.84
CA THR A 39 -4.99 12.73 -18.78
C THR A 39 -4.39 11.82 -19.85
N LYS A 40 -5.16 10.84 -20.36
CA LYS A 40 -4.67 9.74 -21.22
C LYS A 40 -3.57 8.89 -20.56
N LEU A 41 -3.42 8.97 -19.23
CA LEU A 41 -2.37 8.28 -18.47
C LEU A 41 -2.86 7.05 -17.72
N PHE A 42 -4.15 7.01 -17.39
CA PHE A 42 -4.69 6.01 -16.50
C PHE A 42 -5.70 5.14 -17.23
N TYR A 43 -5.40 3.85 -17.29
CA TYR A 43 -6.41 2.85 -17.56
C TYR A 43 -7.17 2.57 -16.27
N PHE A 44 -8.48 2.41 -16.37
CA PHE A 44 -9.32 2.18 -15.21
C PHE A 44 -10.51 1.28 -15.49
N ASP A 45 -11.04 0.71 -14.43
CA ASP A 45 -12.31 0.00 -14.39
C ASP A 45 -13.28 0.68 -13.41
N ILE A 46 -14.57 0.43 -13.57
CA ILE A 46 -15.64 1.00 -12.76
C ILE A 46 -16.33 -0.12 -12.00
N ASN A 47 -16.41 0.01 -10.67
CA ASN A 47 -17.10 -0.96 -9.83
C ASN A 47 -18.63 -0.69 -9.75
N SER A 48 -19.36 -1.57 -9.08
CA SER A 48 -20.83 -1.48 -8.92
C SER A 48 -21.32 -0.20 -8.21
N ASN A 49 -20.42 0.53 -7.55
CA ASN A 49 -20.73 1.79 -6.86
C ASN A 49 -20.39 3.03 -7.70
N ASN A 50 -20.14 2.88 -9.01
CA ASN A 50 -19.70 3.94 -9.91
C ASN A 50 -18.39 4.62 -9.48
N ARG A 51 -17.46 3.84 -8.92
CA ARG A 51 -16.13 4.31 -8.53
C ARG A 51 -15.06 3.69 -9.42
N ALA A 52 -14.05 4.49 -9.73
CA ALA A 52 -12.96 4.08 -10.60
C ALA A 52 -11.81 3.44 -9.80
N THR A 53 -11.34 2.31 -10.30
CA THR A 53 -10.07 1.69 -9.91
C THR A 53 -9.07 1.91 -11.03
N ILE A 54 -7.92 2.53 -10.75
CA ILE A 54 -6.83 2.62 -11.74
C ILE A 54 -6.21 1.24 -11.90
N THR A 55 -6.31 0.64 -13.08
CA THR A 55 -5.86 -0.74 -13.36
C THR A 55 -4.50 -0.79 -14.04
N ALA A 56 -4.10 0.27 -14.75
CA ALA A 56 -2.76 0.37 -15.32
C ALA A 56 -2.36 1.82 -15.59
N TYR A 57 -1.06 2.07 -15.51
CA TYR A 57 -0.44 3.30 -16.00
C TYR A 57 -0.04 3.14 -17.47
N ASN A 58 -0.43 4.09 -18.31
CA ASN A 58 -0.01 4.16 -19.70
C ASN A 58 1.48 4.51 -19.78
N ARG A 59 2.30 3.51 -20.14
CA ARG A 59 3.76 3.65 -20.26
C ARG A 59 4.20 4.18 -21.63
N ALA A 60 3.30 4.20 -22.60
CA ALA A 60 3.59 4.59 -23.97
C ALA A 60 3.30 6.09 -24.15
N PHE A 61 4.20 6.93 -23.61
CA PHE A 61 4.26 8.32 -24.05
C PHE A 61 5.00 8.35 -25.36
N PHE A 62 4.39 8.87 -26.41
CA PHE A 62 5.06 9.11 -27.67
C PHE A 62 5.29 10.62 -27.83
N ASP A 63 6.45 11.04 -28.30
CA ASP A 63 6.65 12.42 -28.73
C ASP A 63 5.92 12.64 -30.07
N ASP A 64 5.93 13.88 -30.57
CA ASP A 64 5.33 14.22 -31.87
C ASP A 64 5.96 13.45 -33.06
N SER A 65 7.11 12.81 -32.82
CA SER A 65 7.83 11.95 -33.78
C SER A 65 7.59 10.46 -33.56
N ASN A 66 6.63 10.09 -32.70
CA ASN A 66 6.27 8.73 -32.36
C ASN A 66 7.39 7.92 -31.65
N ASN A 67 8.35 8.60 -31.00
CA ASN A 67 9.35 7.95 -30.16
C ASN A 67 8.85 7.80 -28.73
N ILE A 68 9.22 6.71 -28.06
CA ILE A 68 8.89 6.52 -26.64
C ILE A 68 9.59 7.58 -25.78
N VAL A 69 8.82 8.48 -25.18
CA VAL A 69 9.28 9.48 -24.22
C VAL A 69 9.42 8.81 -22.86
N ALA A 70 10.51 9.12 -22.16
CA ALA A 70 10.83 8.58 -20.85
C ALA A 70 9.64 8.68 -19.87
N GLN A 71 9.41 7.61 -19.11
CA GLN A 71 8.36 7.52 -18.09
C GLN A 71 8.47 8.66 -17.07
N SER A 72 7.34 9.29 -16.73
CA SER A 72 7.30 10.39 -15.77
C SER A 72 7.92 10.01 -14.43
N LYS A 73 8.79 10.89 -13.91
CA LYS A 73 9.36 10.78 -12.56
C LYS A 73 8.34 11.04 -11.46
N VAL A 74 7.25 11.74 -11.78
CA VAL A 74 6.21 12.13 -10.83
C VAL A 74 4.85 11.71 -11.37
N ILE A 75 4.13 10.90 -10.60
CA ILE A 75 2.75 10.53 -10.91
C ILE A 75 1.83 11.15 -9.87
N LYS A 76 0.84 11.90 -10.35
CA LYS A 76 -0.26 12.41 -9.54
C LYS A 76 -1.50 11.56 -9.83
N ILE A 77 -1.95 10.80 -8.84
CA ILE A 77 -3.18 10.02 -8.94
C ILE A 77 -4.35 11.02 -8.89
N PRO A 78 -5.23 11.05 -9.90
CA PRO A 78 -6.31 12.03 -9.96
C PRO A 78 -7.42 11.70 -8.95
N GLU A 79 -8.23 12.71 -8.58
CA GLU A 79 -9.47 12.48 -7.82
C GLU A 79 -10.57 11.85 -8.67
N LYS A 80 -10.54 12.10 -9.98
CA LYS A 80 -11.54 11.66 -10.95
C LYS A 80 -10.90 11.29 -12.28
N VAL A 81 -11.52 10.34 -12.97
CA VAL A 81 -11.24 9.99 -14.36
C VAL A 81 -12.51 10.15 -15.19
N LYS A 82 -12.36 10.37 -16.50
CA LYS A 82 -13.48 10.62 -17.42
C LYS A 82 -13.53 9.58 -18.53
N PHE A 83 -14.73 9.11 -18.85
CA PHE A 83 -15.00 8.25 -20.00
C PHE A 83 -16.40 8.50 -20.54
N LYS A 84 -16.53 8.68 -21.87
CA LYS A 84 -17.80 8.95 -22.57
C LYS A 84 -18.58 10.09 -21.90
N ASN A 85 -17.91 11.22 -21.65
CA ASN A 85 -18.47 12.39 -20.97
C ASN A 85 -18.96 12.21 -19.51
N THR A 86 -18.66 11.07 -18.88
CA THR A 86 -19.01 10.81 -17.47
C THR A 86 -17.74 10.81 -16.61
N GLU A 87 -17.79 11.46 -15.45
CA GLU A 87 -16.71 11.44 -14.46
C GLU A 87 -16.95 10.39 -13.37
N TYR A 88 -15.88 9.70 -12.98
CA TYR A 88 -15.89 8.70 -11.93
C TYR A 88 -14.85 9.06 -10.88
N ILE A 89 -15.24 9.04 -9.59
CA ILE A 89 -14.30 9.26 -8.49
C ILE A 89 -13.36 8.06 -8.41
N VAL A 90 -12.06 8.33 -8.43
CA VAL A 90 -11.02 7.32 -8.21
C VAL A 90 -10.93 7.04 -6.73
N ASP A 91 -11.15 5.79 -6.32
CA ASP A 91 -11.05 5.39 -4.92
C ASP A 91 -10.09 4.22 -4.69
N SER A 92 -9.54 3.63 -5.74
CA SER A 92 -8.72 2.43 -5.63
C SER A 92 -7.61 2.41 -6.66
N ILE A 93 -6.48 1.83 -6.26
CA ILE A 93 -5.34 1.52 -7.12
C ILE A 93 -5.29 0.00 -7.27
N GLY A 94 -5.47 -0.46 -8.49
CA GLY A 94 -5.50 -1.88 -8.84
C GLY A 94 -4.17 -2.57 -8.64
N SER A 95 -4.23 -3.89 -8.51
CA SER A 95 -3.03 -4.73 -8.41
C SER A 95 -2.13 -4.53 -9.63
N GLU A 96 -0.82 -4.43 -9.38
CA GLU A 96 0.23 -4.27 -10.41
C GLU A 96 0.11 -3.04 -11.33
N SER A 97 -0.81 -2.11 -11.04
CA SER A 97 -1.13 -0.97 -11.92
C SER A 97 0.06 -0.04 -12.23
N PHE A 98 1.03 0.05 -11.31
CA PHE A 98 2.26 0.84 -11.43
C PHE A 98 3.53 -0.01 -11.19
N ILE A 99 3.45 -1.33 -11.40
CA ILE A 99 4.57 -2.24 -11.14
C ILE A 99 5.81 -1.87 -11.99
N ASN A 100 7.01 -2.01 -11.45
CA ASN A 100 8.29 -1.84 -12.14
C ASN A 100 8.44 -0.51 -12.91
N LEU A 101 7.85 0.59 -12.41
CA LEU A 101 8.14 1.92 -12.96
C LEU A 101 9.50 2.40 -12.43
N THR A 102 10.57 1.98 -13.08
CA THR A 102 11.97 2.18 -12.65
C THR A 102 12.47 3.61 -12.77
N ASN A 103 11.71 4.50 -13.40
CA ASN A 103 11.98 5.95 -13.44
C ASN A 103 11.10 6.76 -12.49
N LEU A 104 10.09 6.15 -11.87
CA LEU A 104 9.20 6.82 -10.95
C LEU A 104 9.97 7.17 -9.66
N GLU A 105 10.04 8.45 -9.34
CA GLU A 105 10.68 8.97 -8.13
C GLU A 105 9.65 9.35 -7.06
N LYS A 106 8.44 9.73 -7.49
CA LYS A 106 7.41 10.27 -6.61
C LYS A 106 5.99 9.94 -7.03
N VAL A 107 5.15 9.60 -6.05
CA VAL A 107 3.69 9.46 -6.22
C VAL A 107 2.95 10.41 -5.27
N GLU A 108 1.95 11.10 -5.80
CA GLU A 108 1.00 11.90 -5.01
C GLU A 108 -0.38 11.28 -5.13
N PHE A 109 -0.94 10.78 -4.03
CA PHE A 109 -2.27 10.20 -3.98
C PHE A 109 -3.33 11.26 -3.73
N SER A 110 -4.45 11.17 -4.46
CA SER A 110 -5.65 11.95 -4.16
C SER A 110 -6.31 11.48 -2.85
N LYS A 111 -7.13 12.34 -2.25
CA LYS A 111 -7.73 12.07 -0.94
C LYS A 111 -8.69 10.87 -0.92
N ASN A 112 -9.33 10.55 -2.05
CA ASN A 112 -10.39 9.56 -2.12
C ASN A 112 -9.91 8.10 -2.16
N ILE A 113 -8.59 7.88 -2.30
CA ILE A 113 -8.02 6.54 -2.39
C ILE A 113 -8.18 5.81 -1.07
N LYS A 114 -8.94 4.71 -1.08
CA LYS A 114 -9.20 3.79 0.02
C LYS A 114 -8.28 2.58 0.01
N PHE A 115 -7.96 2.08 -1.18
CA PHE A 115 -7.24 0.80 -1.33
C PHE A 115 -6.08 0.91 -2.31
N ILE A 116 -4.92 0.36 -1.90
CA ILE A 116 -3.77 0.17 -2.77
C ILE A 116 -3.53 -1.32 -2.96
N GLY A 117 -3.60 -1.78 -4.21
CA GLY A 117 -3.62 -3.18 -4.59
C GLY A 117 -2.31 -3.93 -4.45
N ASP A 118 -2.41 -5.24 -4.65
CA ASP A 118 -1.26 -6.15 -4.57
C ASP A 118 -0.20 -5.73 -5.58
N ARG A 119 1.05 -5.60 -5.11
CA ARG A 119 2.20 -5.22 -5.94
C ARG A 119 2.00 -3.92 -6.74
N ALA A 120 1.08 -3.04 -6.34
CA ALA A 120 0.69 -1.87 -7.12
C ALA A 120 1.89 -1.02 -7.58
N PHE A 121 2.88 -0.81 -6.73
CA PHE A 121 4.13 -0.07 -7.00
C PHE A 121 5.37 -0.95 -6.77
N ALA A 122 5.23 -2.28 -6.79
CA ALA A 122 6.35 -3.16 -6.52
C ALA A 122 7.44 -2.99 -7.59
N GLY A 123 8.71 -2.95 -7.16
CA GLY A 123 9.86 -2.84 -8.07
C GLY A 123 10.05 -1.46 -8.72
N SER A 124 9.29 -0.44 -8.32
CA SER A 124 9.59 0.97 -8.63
C SER A 124 10.84 1.42 -7.85
N SER A 125 12.01 0.96 -8.29
CA SER A 125 13.28 1.04 -7.55
C SER A 125 13.82 2.45 -7.35
N LYS A 126 13.30 3.46 -8.05
CA LYS A 126 13.64 4.87 -7.82
C LYS A 126 12.60 5.62 -6.98
N LEU A 127 11.50 4.98 -6.59
CA LEU A 127 10.43 5.63 -5.84
C LEU A 127 10.90 5.92 -4.42
N THR A 128 11.17 7.20 -4.14
CA THR A 128 11.65 7.68 -2.84
C THR A 128 10.55 8.37 -2.04
N THR A 129 9.57 8.95 -2.73
CA THR A 129 8.57 9.84 -2.10
C THR A 129 7.15 9.38 -2.41
N ILE A 130 6.36 9.15 -1.36
CA ILE A 130 4.90 9.01 -1.44
C ILE A 130 4.27 10.14 -0.64
N LYS A 131 3.29 10.83 -1.22
CA LYS A 131 2.48 11.83 -0.54
C LYS A 131 1.03 11.41 -0.50
N PHE A 132 0.47 11.36 0.72
CA PHE A 132 -0.96 11.29 0.95
C PHE A 132 -1.47 12.69 1.31
N SER A 133 -2.72 12.98 0.96
CA SER A 133 -3.43 14.15 1.51
C SER A 133 -3.62 14.01 3.02
N ASN A 134 -3.71 15.13 3.74
CA ASN A 134 -4.03 15.14 5.17
C ASN A 134 -5.41 14.51 5.46
N ASP A 135 -6.34 14.66 4.52
CA ASP A 135 -7.70 14.11 4.59
C ASP A 135 -7.80 12.78 3.81
N SER A 136 -6.72 12.01 3.75
CA SER A 136 -6.70 10.75 2.99
C SER A 136 -7.66 9.72 3.60
N GLU A 137 -8.46 9.12 2.71
CA GLU A 137 -9.40 8.04 2.98
C GLU A 137 -8.76 6.64 2.93
N LEU A 138 -7.43 6.54 2.92
CA LEU A 138 -6.74 5.27 2.73
C LEU A 138 -6.99 4.34 3.93
N GLU A 139 -7.58 3.19 3.65
CA GLU A 139 -7.97 2.17 4.62
C GLU A 139 -7.02 0.97 4.58
N ALA A 140 -6.54 0.57 3.40
CA ALA A 140 -5.67 -0.59 3.24
C ALA A 140 -4.53 -0.45 2.21
N ILE A 141 -3.38 -1.01 2.57
CA ILE A 141 -2.23 -1.25 1.69
C ILE A 141 -2.05 -2.76 1.55
N ASN A 142 -2.22 -3.30 0.35
CA ASN A 142 -2.25 -4.74 0.11
C ASN A 142 -0.86 -5.36 -0.16
N ILE A 143 -0.84 -6.65 -0.53
CA ILE A 143 0.32 -7.52 -0.46
C ILE A 143 1.42 -6.97 -1.35
N SER A 144 2.61 -6.76 -0.77
CA SER A 144 3.78 -6.26 -1.50
C SER A 144 3.56 -4.95 -2.27
N ALA A 145 2.56 -4.14 -1.92
CA ALA A 145 2.19 -2.94 -2.67
C ALA A 145 3.37 -1.99 -2.96
N PHE A 146 4.32 -1.87 -2.03
CA PHE A 146 5.53 -1.04 -2.14
C PHE A 146 6.83 -1.83 -1.97
N ALA A 147 6.81 -3.15 -2.20
CA ALA A 147 7.99 -3.98 -2.07
C ALA A 147 9.06 -3.63 -3.13
N ASN A 148 10.34 -3.71 -2.75
CA ASN A 148 11.49 -3.40 -3.63
C ASN A 148 11.46 -1.97 -4.21
N THR A 149 10.98 -1.01 -3.41
CA THR A 149 11.08 0.44 -3.70
C THR A 149 12.30 1.04 -2.97
N ASN A 150 12.49 2.36 -3.06
CA ASN A 150 13.60 3.06 -2.40
C ASN A 150 13.09 4.21 -1.50
N LEU A 151 11.94 4.01 -0.85
CA LEU A 151 11.27 5.02 -0.04
C LEU A 151 12.17 5.57 1.07
N GLU A 152 12.13 6.87 1.31
CA GLU A 152 12.87 7.53 2.40
C GLU A 152 12.01 7.68 3.66
N LYS A 153 10.94 8.48 3.63
CA LYS A 153 10.07 8.64 4.79
C LYS A 153 8.63 8.67 4.32
N ILE A 154 7.79 7.88 4.98
CA ILE A 154 6.37 7.83 4.69
C ILE A 154 5.57 8.03 5.98
N THR A 155 4.66 8.99 5.95
CA THR A 155 3.63 9.16 6.97
C THR A 155 2.36 8.52 6.46
N LEU A 156 1.89 7.48 7.13
CA LEU A 156 0.67 6.77 6.80
C LEU A 156 -0.54 7.52 7.39
N PRO A 157 -1.65 7.61 6.64
CA PRO A 157 -2.80 8.44 7.01
C PRO A 157 -3.66 7.83 8.12
N ASN A 158 -4.47 8.68 8.76
CA ASN A 158 -5.14 8.38 10.02
C ASN A 158 -6.17 7.24 9.96
N LYS A 159 -6.75 6.98 8.78
CA LYS A 159 -7.79 5.96 8.55
C LYS A 159 -7.22 4.58 8.19
N LEU A 160 -5.92 4.46 8.00
CA LEU A 160 -5.28 3.20 7.60
C LEU A 160 -5.42 2.18 8.74
N SER A 161 -6.08 1.08 8.46
CA SER A 161 -6.33 -0.02 9.41
C SER A 161 -5.70 -1.34 8.99
N PHE A 162 -5.22 -1.43 7.75
CA PHE A 162 -4.66 -2.68 7.23
C PHE A 162 -3.38 -2.45 6.41
N ILE A 163 -2.30 -3.12 6.81
CA ILE A 163 -1.06 -3.25 6.04
C ILE A 163 -0.84 -4.73 5.81
N ALA A 164 -0.89 -5.19 4.57
CA ALA A 164 -0.77 -6.61 4.28
C ALA A 164 0.68 -7.12 4.37
N SER A 165 0.83 -8.44 4.23
CA SER A 165 2.13 -9.10 4.18
C SER A 165 3.04 -8.52 3.11
N TYR A 166 4.30 -8.35 3.47
CA TYR A 166 5.38 -7.82 2.61
C TYR A 166 5.14 -6.43 2.00
N ALA A 167 4.12 -5.67 2.44
CA ALA A 167 3.73 -4.39 1.84
C ALA A 167 4.91 -3.42 1.62
N PHE A 168 5.88 -3.39 2.54
CA PHE A 168 7.08 -2.56 2.50
C PHE A 168 8.37 -3.40 2.54
N ALA A 169 8.36 -4.63 2.03
CA ALA A 169 9.52 -5.50 2.07
C ALA A 169 10.65 -5.05 1.14
N ASN A 170 11.90 -5.39 1.51
CA ASN A 170 13.11 -5.18 0.70
C ASN A 170 13.39 -3.70 0.34
N ILE A 171 13.00 -2.74 1.18
CA ILE A 171 13.39 -1.34 1.01
C ILE A 171 14.77 -1.14 1.66
N GLN A 172 15.78 -0.88 0.84
CA GLN A 172 17.19 -0.82 1.26
C GLN A 172 17.72 0.60 1.45
N ASN A 173 16.84 1.61 1.49
CA ASN A 173 17.21 2.99 1.73
C ASN A 173 17.56 3.22 3.21
N ASP A 174 18.75 3.77 3.49
CA ASP A 174 19.21 3.98 4.87
C ASP A 174 18.37 4.98 5.66
N LYS A 175 17.66 5.87 4.96
CA LYS A 175 16.73 6.84 5.56
C LYS A 175 15.34 6.27 5.79
N PHE A 176 15.06 5.03 5.35
CA PHE A 176 13.72 4.47 5.36
C PHE A 176 13.12 4.50 6.76
N SER A 177 12.00 5.19 6.93
CA SER A 177 11.23 5.26 8.16
C SER A 177 9.73 5.37 7.87
N VAL A 178 8.93 4.78 8.76
CA VAL A 178 7.47 4.80 8.67
C VAL A 178 6.92 5.43 9.92
N ILE A 179 6.11 6.49 9.75
CA ILE A 179 5.30 7.05 10.82
C ILE A 179 3.86 6.64 10.55
N LEU A 180 3.29 5.85 11.46
CA LEU A 180 1.87 5.56 11.48
C LEU A 180 1.22 6.46 12.53
N ASN A 181 0.53 7.49 12.05
CA ASN A 181 -0.23 8.39 12.88
C ASN A 181 -1.72 8.05 12.68
N SER A 182 -2.31 7.31 13.60
CA SER A 182 -3.65 6.78 13.41
C SER A 182 -4.55 7.08 14.60
N ASN A 183 -5.82 7.37 14.31
CA ASN A 183 -6.84 7.70 15.30
C ASN A 183 -7.87 6.57 15.46
N LEU A 184 -7.48 5.35 15.12
CA LEU A 184 -8.31 4.18 15.29
C LEU A 184 -8.66 3.93 16.77
N ASP A 185 -9.84 3.37 17.01
CA ASP A 185 -10.38 3.08 18.34
C ASP A 185 -10.54 1.57 18.57
N ASN A 186 -11.21 1.18 19.66
CA ASN A 186 -11.39 -0.24 19.99
C ASN A 186 -12.24 -1.03 18.98
N ASN A 187 -13.02 -0.35 18.13
CA ASN A 187 -13.87 -0.99 17.12
C ASN A 187 -13.14 -1.20 15.80
N ASN A 188 -12.10 -0.41 15.51
CA ASN A 188 -11.28 -0.54 14.31
C ASN A 188 -9.83 -0.82 14.71
N LYS A 189 -9.36 -2.06 14.63
CA LYS A 189 -7.97 -2.39 14.98
C LYS A 189 -7.03 -2.18 13.80
N LEU A 190 -5.78 -1.82 14.10
CA LEU A 190 -4.71 -1.86 13.11
C LEU A 190 -4.19 -3.29 12.98
N ASN A 191 -4.25 -3.82 11.76
CA ASN A 191 -3.67 -5.10 11.41
C ASN A 191 -2.44 -4.88 10.50
N ILE A 192 -1.30 -5.38 10.95
CA ILE A 192 -0.07 -5.41 10.17
C ILE A 192 0.26 -6.87 9.89
N GLY A 193 0.25 -7.25 8.63
CA GLY A 193 0.43 -8.61 8.16
C GLY A 193 1.84 -9.13 8.37
N GLN A 194 1.95 -10.45 8.28
CA GLN A 194 3.21 -11.15 8.45
C GLN A 194 4.27 -10.59 7.49
N TYR A 195 5.45 -10.27 8.01
CA TYR A 195 6.59 -9.80 7.24
C TYR A 195 6.34 -8.51 6.44
N ALA A 196 5.35 -7.69 6.83
CA ALA A 196 5.05 -6.40 6.20
C ALA A 196 6.31 -5.52 5.98
N PHE A 197 7.27 -5.59 6.90
CA PHE A 197 8.52 -4.84 6.91
C PHE A 197 9.76 -5.76 6.85
N ALA A 198 9.68 -6.87 6.11
CA ALA A 198 10.81 -7.80 5.99
C ALA A 198 11.99 -7.25 5.20
N ASN A 199 13.19 -7.69 5.60
CA ASN A 199 14.46 -7.36 4.94
C ASN A 199 14.65 -5.84 4.77
N LEU A 200 14.53 -5.12 5.88
CA LEU A 200 14.87 -3.70 5.97
C LEU A 200 16.24 -3.52 6.63
N LYS A 201 16.85 -2.36 6.40
CA LYS A 201 18.08 -1.97 7.09
C LYS A 201 17.88 -1.95 8.60
N GLU A 202 18.94 -2.22 9.36
CA GLU A 202 18.88 -2.17 10.83
C GLU A 202 18.53 -0.78 11.36
N SER A 203 18.84 0.27 10.60
CA SER A 203 18.49 1.67 10.91
C SER A 203 16.99 1.94 10.84
N PHE A 204 16.19 1.09 10.17
CA PHE A 204 14.76 1.31 9.98
C PHE A 204 14.02 1.48 11.32
N LYS A 205 13.09 2.43 11.34
CA LYS A 205 12.17 2.67 12.45
C LYS A 205 10.72 2.70 11.98
N LEU A 206 9.87 1.99 12.72
CA LEU A 206 8.42 2.09 12.70
C LEU A 206 7.98 2.87 13.95
N GLU A 207 7.49 4.08 13.75
CA GLU A 207 6.90 4.91 14.80
C GLU A 207 5.37 4.80 14.75
N ILE A 208 4.76 4.31 15.82
CA ILE A 208 3.30 4.22 15.99
C ILE A 208 2.87 5.28 17.00
N LYS A 209 2.07 6.24 16.53
CA LYS A 209 1.61 7.40 17.30
C LYS A 209 0.09 7.43 17.38
N ASN A 210 -0.43 8.04 18.45
CA ASN A 210 -1.87 8.27 18.69
C ASN A 210 -2.77 7.02 18.76
N LEU A 211 -2.16 5.83 18.78
CA LEU A 211 -2.81 4.55 19.00
C LEU A 211 -2.43 3.96 20.35
N LYS A 212 -3.41 3.35 21.02
CA LYS A 212 -3.15 2.46 22.14
C LYS A 212 -2.53 1.17 21.60
N GLU A 213 -1.59 0.60 22.32
CA GLU A 213 -0.94 -0.67 21.95
C GLU A 213 -1.97 -1.80 21.75
N SER A 214 -3.03 -1.83 22.58
CA SER A 214 -4.14 -2.78 22.45
C SER A 214 -4.97 -2.67 21.17
N THR A 215 -4.86 -1.55 20.44
CA THR A 215 -5.52 -1.34 19.13
C THR A 215 -4.71 -1.96 17.98
N VAL A 216 -3.44 -2.32 18.22
CA VAL A 216 -2.59 -3.01 17.25
C VAL A 216 -2.64 -4.51 17.52
N ILE A 217 -3.10 -5.30 16.54
CA ILE A 217 -3.30 -6.74 16.72
C ILE A 217 -1.95 -7.43 17.01
N GLY A 218 -1.87 -8.13 18.14
CA GLY A 218 -0.69 -8.88 18.59
C GLY A 218 0.38 -8.05 19.30
N ALA A 219 0.24 -6.72 19.36
CA ALA A 219 1.24 -5.86 19.96
C ALA A 219 1.32 -5.98 21.49
N ASP A 220 0.33 -6.59 22.14
CA ASP A 220 0.36 -6.97 23.57
C ASP A 220 1.58 -7.85 23.91
N LYS A 221 2.15 -8.53 22.91
CA LYS A 221 3.43 -9.21 22.98
C LYS A 221 4.42 -8.60 22.00
N LYS A 222 4.98 -7.44 22.35
CA LYS A 222 5.85 -6.63 21.49
C LYS A 222 6.91 -7.44 20.72
N SER A 223 7.62 -8.37 21.37
CA SER A 223 8.69 -9.14 20.71
C SER A 223 8.17 -10.14 19.68
N GLU A 224 7.07 -10.84 19.99
CA GLU A 224 6.42 -11.75 19.03
C GLU A 224 5.86 -10.96 17.85
N PHE A 225 5.24 -9.81 18.12
CA PHE A 225 4.73 -8.89 17.11
C PHE A 225 5.85 -8.36 16.20
N ALA A 226 6.97 -7.93 16.77
CA ALA A 226 8.11 -7.43 16.00
C ALA A 226 8.60 -8.48 15.00
N ILE A 227 8.86 -9.71 15.48
CA ILE A 227 9.28 -10.82 14.63
C ILE A 227 8.22 -11.13 13.57
N PHE A 228 6.94 -11.12 13.94
CA PHE A 228 5.83 -11.40 13.03
C PHE A 228 5.80 -10.43 11.85
N ILE A 229 6.00 -9.12 12.09
CA ILE A 229 6.00 -8.10 11.02
C ILE A 229 7.35 -7.95 10.31
N GLY A 230 8.37 -8.73 10.70
CA GLY A 230 9.69 -8.74 10.08
C GLY A 230 10.70 -7.75 10.67
N LEU A 231 10.49 -7.31 11.91
CA LEU A 231 11.32 -6.34 12.62
C LEU A 231 11.93 -6.92 13.90
N LYS A 232 12.86 -6.15 14.49
CA LYS A 232 13.35 -6.31 15.86
C LYS A 232 12.65 -5.32 16.79
N ASP A 233 12.55 -5.62 18.08
CA ASP A 233 11.86 -4.79 19.08
C ASP A 233 12.33 -3.34 19.13
N ASN A 234 13.64 -3.13 18.94
CA ASN A 234 14.29 -1.81 18.95
C ASN A 234 14.01 -0.98 17.67
N GLN A 235 13.36 -1.58 16.66
CA GLN A 235 12.90 -0.88 15.46
C GLN A 235 11.46 -0.37 15.60
N ILE A 236 10.75 -0.72 16.68
CA ILE A 236 9.36 -0.31 16.92
C ILE A 236 9.28 0.65 18.11
N ILE A 237 8.76 1.84 17.84
CA ILE A 237 8.57 2.91 18.82
C ILE A 237 7.07 3.16 18.94
N PHE A 238 6.52 2.94 20.14
CA PHE A 238 5.16 3.35 20.47
C PHE A 238 5.24 4.66 21.25
N GLU A 239 4.68 5.73 20.68
CA GLU A 239 4.49 6.99 21.41
C GLU A 239 3.18 6.89 22.19
N LYS A 240 3.27 7.00 23.52
CA LYS A 240 2.09 6.93 24.40
C LYS A 240 1.12 8.06 24.04
N LYS A 241 -0.16 7.70 23.92
CA LYS A 241 -1.28 8.63 23.88
C LYS A 241 -1.56 9.19 25.27
#